data_AF-A0A433PWN5-F1
#
_entry.id   AF-A0A433PWN5-F1
#
_cell.length_a   1.000
_cell.length_b   1.000
_cell.length_c   1.000
_cell.angle_alpha   90.00
_cell.angle_beta   90.00
_cell.angle_gamma   90.00
#
_symmetry.space_group_name_H-M   'P 1'
#
loop_
_entity.id
_entity.type
_entity.pdbx_description
1 polymer ?
#
loop_
_entity_poly.entity_id
_entity_poly.type
_entity_poly.pdbx_seq_one_letter_code
_entity_poly.pdbx_strand_id
1 'polypeptide(L)'
;MSSFDAQSFYLAGVVPNNYMQRRGSTPPDSPRVISQPIDFVSSIPPSVTRLLTYCTPAIHLSFYLLKLITWQGVNGRESLLLLAAWSFVCLWVRELIVYGTTWILVMWIGWNWIQRRKRERLGKTAQSVALPSSATSTDLNRTLAELELVVDYIGVLHRAAATTLARLDWSDRTETEIILNMALYTYLPWLALAYLVPLRYMILLTGSLLICWSSPWMRVIRMAIARSALMQYLMQTAIEWIISLGAPRGWRGIPSRQFSVRGLIQRAKEEQKRVLTGKAQNQEEDKSEASGSKLKGADLIFRFVIYENQRWWLGLDWTTNMMPNERAPWTDEYDEPTPPKSRFTLPPPTHTITPHPTDPTMQIRKTMSWTWLDQDWWPDMEANVDKEGWEYGHGGWKQYSSKSGSVQAYVRRRKWIRTARLVEQVEKIKAGVVPEVEKEKEKEKEKEEEESSVEAIKLGTKESRRKAVYHEEPESMEGGGENSKKSKGREGAGTELKRGDSRKVISS
;
A
#
# COMPACT_ATOMS: atom_id res chain seq x y z
N MET A 1 -6.25 -10.82 20.47
CA MET A 1 -5.52 -9.69 19.85
C MET A 1 -4.77 -10.21 18.62
N SER A 2 -5.46 -10.29 17.48
CA SER A 2 -4.95 -10.89 16.22
C SER A 2 -4.41 -9.86 15.22
N SER A 3 -4.19 -8.62 15.65
CA SER A 3 -3.58 -7.58 14.85
C SER A 3 -2.43 -6.95 15.64
N PHE A 4 -1.41 -7.76 15.95
CA PHE A 4 -0.06 -7.19 16.06
C PHE A 4 0.33 -6.82 14.63
N ASP A 5 -0.10 -5.63 14.23
CA ASP A 5 0.29 -4.98 13.00
C ASP A 5 1.83 -5.02 12.93
N ALA A 6 2.33 -5.97 12.15
CA ALA A 6 3.65 -5.91 11.54
C ALA A 6 3.81 -4.62 10.70
N GLN A 7 2.74 -3.83 10.57
CA GLN A 7 2.70 -2.49 9.98
C GLN A 7 3.05 -1.32 10.91
N SER A 8 3.00 -1.49 12.23
CA SER A 8 3.13 -0.37 13.18
C SER A 8 4.56 0.17 13.37
N PHE A 9 5.58 -0.52 12.83
CA PHE A 9 6.98 -0.05 12.81
C PHE A 9 7.51 0.21 11.39
N TYR A 10 6.62 0.41 10.41
CA TYR A 10 7.03 0.93 9.11
C TYR A 10 7.35 2.42 9.21
N LEU A 11 8.58 2.73 9.60
CA LEU A 11 9.36 3.87 9.08
C LEU A 11 9.62 3.69 7.56
N ALA A 12 8.61 3.28 6.78
CA ALA A 12 8.72 2.97 5.36
C ALA A 12 8.44 4.18 4.46
N GLY A 13 8.21 5.37 5.03
CA GLY A 13 7.87 6.56 4.27
C GLY A 13 9.04 7.50 3.90
N VAL A 14 10.25 7.36 4.46
CA VAL A 14 11.20 8.50 4.49
C VAL A 14 12.62 8.18 4.03
N VAL A 15 12.89 7.03 3.38
CA VAL A 15 14.26 6.72 2.92
C VAL A 15 14.28 6.39 1.42
N PRO A 16 14.76 7.29 0.55
CA PRO A 16 14.98 6.98 -0.86
C PRO A 16 15.94 5.80 -0.99
N ASN A 17 15.54 4.84 -1.81
CA ASN A 17 16.26 3.58 -2.02
C ASN A 17 17.45 3.81 -2.97
N ASN A 18 18.46 4.58 -2.54
CA ASN A 18 19.55 5.03 -3.42
C ASN A 18 20.68 4.01 -3.63
N TYR A 19 20.55 2.79 -3.11
CA TYR A 19 21.63 1.79 -3.16
C TYR A 19 21.59 0.86 -4.39
N MET A 20 20.67 1.06 -5.35
CA MET A 20 20.56 0.22 -6.56
C MET A 20 20.46 0.98 -7.90
N GLN A 21 20.97 2.21 -8.00
CA GLN A 21 21.12 2.83 -9.31
C GLN A 21 22.36 2.31 -10.04
N ARG A 22 22.09 1.39 -10.97
CA ARG A 22 22.98 0.89 -12.01
C ARG A 22 23.58 2.09 -12.78
N ARG A 23 24.91 2.12 -12.85
CA ARG A 23 25.68 3.09 -13.64
C ARG A 23 25.37 2.86 -15.13
N GLY A 24 24.66 3.77 -15.79
CA GLY A 24 24.36 3.69 -17.23
C GLY A 24 23.48 4.82 -17.77
N SER A 25 24.03 5.56 -18.74
CA SER A 25 23.43 6.54 -19.68
C SER A 25 22.65 7.73 -19.12
N THR A 26 23.22 8.92 -19.33
CA THR A 26 22.59 10.25 -19.22
C THR A 26 21.38 10.39 -20.15
N PRO A 27 20.20 10.79 -19.64
CA PRO A 27 19.10 11.31 -20.47
C PRO A 27 19.23 12.83 -20.69
N PRO A 28 18.63 13.39 -21.77
CA PRO A 28 18.81 14.79 -22.14
C PRO A 28 18.01 15.73 -21.22
N ASP A 29 18.50 16.97 -21.17
CA ASP A 29 18.09 18.07 -20.30
C ASP A 29 16.59 18.16 -19.98
N SER A 30 16.25 17.85 -18.74
CA SER A 30 15.07 18.43 -18.09
C SER A 30 15.44 19.82 -17.53
N PRO A 31 14.56 20.82 -17.64
CA PRO A 31 14.88 22.17 -17.21
C PRO A 31 15.17 22.14 -15.71
N ARG A 32 16.40 22.54 -15.35
CA ARG A 32 16.76 22.82 -13.96
C ARG A 32 15.72 23.79 -13.42
N VAL A 33 14.90 23.33 -12.49
CA VAL A 33 14.15 24.22 -11.62
C VAL A 33 15.20 24.98 -10.82
N ILE A 34 15.56 26.15 -11.32
CA ILE A 34 16.28 27.15 -10.55
C ILE A 34 15.29 27.54 -9.45
N SER A 35 15.40 26.91 -8.29
CA SER A 35 14.74 27.39 -7.08
C SER A 35 15.27 28.79 -6.83
N GLN A 36 14.53 29.80 -7.30
CA GLN A 36 14.87 31.17 -7.00
C GLN A 36 14.84 31.32 -5.47
N PRO A 37 15.89 31.86 -4.84
CA PRO A 37 15.90 32.12 -3.42
C PRO A 37 14.83 33.19 -3.20
N ILE A 38 13.65 32.77 -2.78
CA ILE A 38 12.58 33.68 -2.37
C ILE A 38 13.20 34.65 -1.35
N ASP A 39 12.89 35.94 -1.45
CA ASP A 39 13.26 37.03 -0.53
C ASP A 39 12.62 36.83 0.88
N PHE A 40 12.75 35.62 1.43
CA PHE A 40 12.23 35.14 2.72
C PHE A 40 12.93 35.80 3.91
N VAL A 41 14.12 36.37 3.69
CA VAL A 41 14.88 37.11 4.71
C VAL A 41 14.14 38.38 5.13
N SER A 42 13.28 38.93 4.27
CA SER A 42 12.52 40.15 4.55
C SER A 42 11.25 39.93 5.39
N SER A 43 10.71 38.70 5.40
CA SER A 43 9.42 38.38 6.04
C SER A 43 9.54 37.77 7.44
N ILE A 44 10.73 37.33 7.84
CA ILE A 44 10.97 36.73 9.16
C ILE A 44 11.41 37.81 10.15
N PRO A 45 10.81 37.90 11.35
CA PRO A 45 11.25 38.83 12.39
C PRO A 45 12.75 38.69 12.69
N PRO A 46 13.49 39.80 12.88
CA PRO A 46 14.95 39.77 13.08
C PRO A 46 15.38 39.00 14.35
N SER A 47 14.47 38.82 15.30
CA SER A 47 14.66 37.98 16.48
C SER A 47 14.80 36.49 16.11
N VAL A 48 14.01 36.01 15.14
CA VAL A 48 14.01 34.61 14.70
C VAL A 48 15.23 34.32 13.82
N THR A 49 15.64 35.23 12.95
CA THR A 49 16.87 35.07 12.15
C THR A 49 18.12 35.09 13.03
N ARG A 50 18.15 35.90 14.08
CA ARG A 50 19.23 35.90 15.08
C ARG A 50 19.27 34.61 15.89
N LEU A 51 18.12 34.07 16.30
CA LEU A 51 18.08 32.77 16.99
C LEU A 51 18.51 31.62 16.06
N LEU A 52 18.04 31.62 14.81
CA LEU A 52 18.38 30.60 13.82
C LEU A 52 19.87 30.60 13.50
N THR A 53 20.49 31.78 13.36
CA THR A 53 21.95 31.90 13.14
C THR A 53 22.77 31.38 14.33
N TYR A 54 22.31 31.59 15.58
CA TYR A 54 22.95 30.97 16.74
C TYR A 54 22.73 29.45 16.80
N CYS A 55 21.56 28.96 16.41
CA CYS A 55 21.23 27.53 16.43
C CYS A 55 21.76 26.77 15.19
N THR A 56 22.18 27.47 14.14
CA THR A 56 22.69 26.89 12.88
C THR A 56 23.73 25.78 13.09
N PRO A 57 24.82 25.96 13.87
CA PRO A 57 25.78 24.89 14.10
C PRO A 57 25.17 23.67 14.81
N ALA A 58 24.21 23.88 15.72
CA ALA A 58 23.53 22.79 16.41
C ALA A 58 22.57 22.03 15.49
N ILE A 59 21.89 22.74 14.58
CA ILE A 59 21.00 22.14 13.56
C ILE A 59 21.81 21.31 12.56
N HIS A 60 22.95 21.84 12.08
CA HIS A 60 23.84 21.07 11.21
C HIS A 60 24.39 19.81 11.91
N LEU A 61 24.74 19.92 13.19
CA LEU A 61 25.20 18.78 13.98
C LEU A 61 24.09 17.73 14.15
N SER A 62 22.87 18.14 14.51
CA SER A 62 21.75 17.21 14.70
C SER A 62 21.35 16.54 13.38
N PHE A 63 21.30 17.31 12.29
CA PHE A 63 21.08 16.78 10.94
C PHE A 63 22.14 15.75 10.56
N TYR A 64 23.43 16.06 10.80
CA TYR A 64 24.52 15.14 10.51
C TYR A 64 24.42 13.86 11.36
N LEU A 65 24.13 13.97 12.65
CA LEU A 65 23.92 12.81 13.54
C LEU A 65 22.74 11.95 13.09
N LEU A 66 21.60 12.57 12.75
CA LEU A 66 20.44 11.86 12.21
C LEU A 66 20.78 11.13 10.92
N LYS A 67 21.51 11.77 10.00
CA LYS A 67 21.99 11.16 8.76
C LYS A 67 22.90 9.95 9.03
N LEU A 68 23.74 10.04 10.05
CA LEU A 68 24.68 9.00 10.45
C LEU A 68 23.95 7.81 11.09
N ILE A 69 22.99 8.08 11.99
CA ILE A 69 22.15 7.07 12.64
C ILE A 69 21.20 6.41 11.65
N THR A 70 20.71 7.12 10.64
CA THR A 70 19.77 6.58 9.62
C THR A 70 20.47 5.93 8.43
N TRP A 71 21.81 5.91 8.38
CA TRP A 71 22.63 5.37 7.28
C TRP A 71 22.32 5.99 5.90
N GLN A 72 21.94 7.27 5.87
CA GLN A 72 21.58 8.01 4.65
C GLN A 72 22.79 8.65 3.93
N GLY A 73 24.02 8.39 4.38
CA GLY A 73 25.24 8.85 3.72
C GLY A 73 25.47 8.20 2.34
N VAL A 74 26.15 8.91 1.44
CA VAL A 74 26.58 8.38 0.13
C VAL A 74 27.47 7.15 0.29
N ASN A 75 28.28 7.14 1.36
CA ASN A 75 29.13 6.03 1.74
C ASN A 75 28.79 5.59 3.17
N GLY A 76 28.38 4.34 3.38
CA GLY A 76 28.05 3.80 4.70
C GLY A 76 29.23 3.72 5.69
N ARG A 77 30.45 4.06 5.25
CA ARG A 77 31.67 4.10 6.08
C ARG A 77 31.58 5.08 7.24
N GLU A 78 30.90 6.20 7.08
CA GLU A 78 30.79 7.22 8.14
C GLU A 78 29.95 6.70 9.31
N SER A 79 28.86 5.99 9.01
CA SER A 79 28.04 5.30 10.01
C SER A 79 28.77 4.11 10.66
N LEU A 80 29.67 3.43 9.93
CA LEU A 80 30.55 2.40 10.53
C LEU A 80 31.57 3.00 11.50
N LEU A 81 32.15 4.16 11.17
CA LEU A 81 33.03 4.89 12.08
C LEU A 81 32.28 5.35 13.33
N LEU A 82 31.03 5.79 13.20
CA LEU A 82 30.18 6.08 14.35
C LEU A 82 29.97 4.86 15.25
N LEU A 83 29.69 3.70 14.65
CA LEU A 83 29.50 2.45 15.40
C LEU A 83 30.80 2.01 16.11
N ALA A 84 31.95 2.14 15.43
CA ALA A 84 33.25 1.86 16.02
C ALA A 84 33.58 2.82 17.17
N ALA A 85 33.31 4.11 16.98
CA ALA A 85 33.48 5.13 18.02
C ALA A 85 32.55 4.88 19.22
N TRP A 86 31.28 4.55 18.99
CA TRP A 86 30.34 4.15 20.04
C TRP A 86 30.84 2.95 20.84
N SER A 87 31.28 1.91 20.12
CA SER A 87 31.83 0.69 20.74
C SER A 87 33.07 0.99 21.58
N PHE A 88 33.96 1.85 21.08
CA PHE A 88 35.13 2.30 21.83
C PHE A 88 34.74 3.04 23.11
N VAL A 89 33.85 4.03 22.99
CA VAL A 89 33.40 4.81 24.16
C VAL A 89 32.76 3.90 25.22
N CYS A 90 31.95 2.91 24.83
CA CYS A 90 31.31 2.00 25.78
C CYS A 90 32.29 1.01 26.43
N LEU A 91 33.28 0.49 25.70
CA LEU A 91 34.27 -0.46 26.24
C LEU A 91 35.22 0.20 27.24
N TRP A 92 35.62 1.44 26.96
CA TRP A 92 36.58 2.20 27.77
C TRP A 92 35.92 3.32 28.59
N VAL A 93 34.62 3.26 28.85
CA VAL A 93 33.89 4.36 29.52
C VAL A 93 34.47 4.70 30.89
N ARG A 94 34.90 3.69 31.66
CA ARG A 94 35.48 3.88 32.99
C ARG A 94 36.84 4.57 32.89
N GLU A 95 37.69 4.08 31.99
CA GLU A 95 39.03 4.59 31.75
C GLU A 95 38.97 6.01 31.16
N LEU A 96 38.04 6.28 30.25
CA LEU A 96 37.81 7.60 29.66
C LEU A 96 37.31 8.63 30.69
N ILE A 97 36.44 8.24 31.61
CA ILE A 97 35.97 9.18 32.65
C ILE A 97 37.09 9.44 33.67
N VAL A 98 37.76 8.40 34.15
CA VAL A 98 38.79 8.55 35.20
C VAL A 98 40.03 9.26 34.66
N TYR A 99 40.58 8.79 33.54
CA TYR A 99 41.82 9.34 32.99
C TYR A 99 41.54 10.44 31.95
N GLY A 100 40.51 10.28 31.13
CA GLY A 100 40.24 11.20 30.03
C GLY A 100 39.75 12.58 30.47
N THR A 101 39.01 12.72 31.58
CA THR A 101 38.45 14.02 32.01
C THR A 101 39.52 15.11 32.12
N THR A 102 40.65 14.80 32.76
CA THR A 102 41.75 15.76 32.92
C THR A 102 42.45 16.07 31.60
N TRP A 103 42.69 15.05 30.76
CA TRP A 103 43.33 15.23 29.46
C TRP A 103 42.44 15.99 28.46
N ILE A 104 41.12 15.80 28.50
CA ILE A 104 40.16 16.54 27.68
C ILE A 104 40.22 18.04 28.02
N LEU A 105 40.26 18.39 29.30
CA LEU A 105 40.37 19.77 29.74
C LEU A 105 41.70 20.40 29.28
N VAL A 106 42.81 19.68 29.43
CA VAL A 106 44.13 20.14 28.94
C VAL A 106 44.13 20.32 27.42
N MET A 107 43.57 19.36 26.68
CA MET A 107 43.45 19.46 25.22
C MET A 107 42.55 20.60 24.79
N TRP A 108 41.45 20.87 25.51
CA TRP A 108 40.55 21.99 25.22
C TRP A 108 41.24 23.34 25.44
N ILE A 109 41.99 23.49 26.55
CA ILE A 109 42.79 24.69 26.82
C ILE A 109 43.88 24.84 25.75
N GLY A 110 44.58 23.76 25.41
CA GLY A 110 45.61 23.74 24.38
C GLY A 110 45.06 24.12 23.00
N TRP A 111 43.89 23.60 22.63
CA TRP A 111 43.20 23.93 21.39
C TRP A 111 42.82 25.41 21.34
N ASN A 112 42.23 25.93 22.42
CA ASN A 112 41.88 27.34 22.51
C ASN A 112 43.11 28.24 22.44
N TRP A 113 44.21 27.84 23.05
CA TRP A 113 45.48 28.55 22.95
C TRP A 113 46.03 28.53 21.52
N ILE A 114 46.01 27.39 20.82
CA ILE A 114 46.42 27.30 19.41
C ILE A 114 45.51 28.16 18.52
N GLN A 115 44.19 28.10 18.72
CA GLN A 115 43.24 28.90 17.96
C GLN A 115 43.40 30.40 18.23
N ARG A 116 43.68 30.78 19.47
CA ARG A 116 44.01 32.14 19.84
C ARG A 116 45.30 32.58 19.16
N ARG A 117 46.34 31.74 19.17
CA ARG A 117 47.62 32.03 18.50
C ARG A 117 47.48 32.09 16.98
N LYS A 118 46.63 31.27 16.36
CA LYS A 118 46.28 31.36 14.94
C LYS A 118 45.56 32.68 14.66
N ARG A 119 44.57 33.05 15.47
CA ARG A 119 43.85 34.33 15.37
C ARG A 119 44.77 35.54 15.55
N GLU A 120 45.72 35.49 16.46
CA GLU A 120 46.70 36.55 16.69
C GLU A 120 47.73 36.64 15.54
N ARG A 121 48.14 35.50 14.95
CA ARG A 121 49.03 35.47 13.75
C ARG A 121 48.33 35.89 12.47
N LEU A 122 47.05 35.54 12.30
CA LEU A 122 46.18 35.96 11.19
C LEU A 122 45.56 37.36 11.43
N GLY A 123 45.75 37.92 12.64
CA GLY A 123 45.10 39.13 13.14
C GLY A 123 45.71 40.45 12.65
N LYS A 124 46.71 40.43 11.77
CA LYS A 124 47.16 41.65 11.06
C LYS A 124 46.44 41.90 9.73
N THR A 125 45.62 40.95 9.26
CA THR A 125 44.86 41.10 7.99
C THR A 125 43.37 40.77 8.09
N ALA A 126 42.87 40.25 9.22
CA ALA A 126 41.49 39.78 9.35
C ALA A 126 40.57 40.67 10.22
N GLN A 127 41.01 41.84 10.67
CA GLN A 127 40.23 42.69 11.57
C GLN A 127 39.15 43.57 10.88
N SER A 128 38.94 43.40 9.57
CA SER A 128 37.84 44.01 8.82
C SER A 128 36.69 43.06 8.46
N VAL A 129 36.72 41.78 8.88
CA VAL A 129 35.69 40.80 8.52
C VAL A 129 35.22 40.01 9.75
N ALA A 130 34.45 40.65 10.65
CA ALA A 130 33.73 39.94 11.71
C ALA A 130 32.55 40.74 12.29
N LEU A 131 31.59 41.12 11.45
CA LEU A 131 30.17 40.97 11.81
C LEU A 131 29.60 39.96 10.80
N PRO A 132 28.95 38.85 11.22
CA PRO A 132 28.21 38.01 10.31
C PRO A 132 26.88 38.70 9.98
N SER A 133 26.94 39.88 9.36
CA SER A 133 25.80 40.53 8.73
C SER A 133 25.72 39.99 7.30
N SER A 134 24.62 39.29 7.00
CA SER A 134 24.37 38.47 5.80
C SER A 134 24.86 37.03 5.95
N ALA A 135 24.10 36.22 6.71
CA ALA A 135 23.94 34.82 6.30
C ALA A 135 23.40 34.88 4.86
N THR A 136 24.18 34.42 3.88
CA THR A 136 23.77 34.35 2.48
C THR A 136 22.38 33.72 2.42
N SER A 137 21.45 34.28 1.64
CA SER A 137 20.08 33.76 1.53
C SER A 137 20.04 32.25 1.26
N THR A 138 21.03 31.73 0.54
CA THR A 138 21.25 30.31 0.27
C THR A 138 21.55 29.47 1.52
N ASP A 139 22.37 29.99 2.44
CA ASP A 139 22.74 29.29 3.68
C ASP A 139 21.55 29.22 4.64
N LEU A 140 20.77 30.32 4.72
CA LEU A 140 19.55 30.32 5.52
C LEU A 140 18.53 29.32 4.97
N ASN A 141 18.30 29.32 3.66
CA ASN A 141 17.38 28.37 3.02
C ASN A 141 17.80 26.91 3.26
N ARG A 142 19.11 26.64 3.24
CA ARG A 142 19.64 25.32 3.59
C ARG A 142 19.38 24.96 5.06
N THR A 143 19.64 25.87 5.99
CA THR A 143 19.39 25.61 7.42
C THR A 143 17.91 25.37 7.71
N LEU A 144 17.01 26.06 7.00
CA LEU A 144 15.57 25.85 7.11
C LEU A 144 15.16 24.47 6.58
N ALA A 145 15.68 24.06 5.41
CA ALA A 145 15.41 22.72 4.87
C ALA A 145 15.94 21.61 5.80
N GLU A 146 17.13 21.79 6.37
CA GLU A 146 17.68 20.84 7.36
C GLU A 146 16.85 20.83 8.65
N LEU A 147 16.33 21.98 9.08
CA LEU A 147 15.47 22.11 10.26
C LEU A 147 14.11 21.43 10.05
N GLU A 148 13.47 21.61 8.88
CA GLU A 148 12.19 20.95 8.54
C GLU A 148 12.32 19.43 8.65
N LEU A 149 13.39 18.88 8.08
CA LEU A 149 13.68 17.46 8.17
C LEU A 149 13.92 17.01 9.62
N VAL A 150 14.69 17.76 10.41
CA VAL A 150 14.90 17.47 11.85
C VAL A 150 13.57 17.46 12.61
N VAL A 151 12.70 18.45 12.36
CA VAL A 151 11.37 18.54 12.98
C VAL A 151 10.49 17.36 12.58
N ASP A 152 10.52 16.92 11.33
CA ASP A 152 9.79 15.73 10.89
C ASP A 152 10.24 14.46 11.60
N TYR A 153 11.55 14.22 11.73
CA TYR A 153 12.05 13.06 12.48
C TYR A 153 11.67 13.12 13.96
N ILE A 154 11.77 14.30 14.58
CA ILE A 154 11.35 14.51 15.98
C ILE A 154 9.83 14.29 16.10
N GLY A 155 9.03 14.75 15.14
CA GLY A 155 7.59 14.58 15.12
C GLY A 155 7.19 13.11 15.03
N VAL A 156 7.84 12.32 14.18
CA VAL A 156 7.62 10.87 14.10
C VAL A 156 7.99 10.19 15.42
N LEU A 157 9.16 10.54 15.99
CA LEU A 157 9.59 10.01 17.28
C LEU A 157 8.61 10.37 18.40
N HIS A 158 8.13 11.62 18.42
CA HIS A 158 7.17 12.11 19.41
C HIS A 158 5.83 11.39 19.29
N ARG A 159 5.30 11.19 18.07
CA ARG A 159 4.07 10.41 17.87
C ARG A 159 4.26 8.97 18.32
N ALA A 160 5.39 8.33 17.99
CA ALA A 160 5.70 6.99 18.46
C ALA A 160 5.75 6.95 19.99
N ALA A 161 6.47 7.87 20.63
CA ALA A 161 6.57 7.98 22.08
C ALA A 161 5.20 8.23 22.74
N ALA A 162 4.39 9.14 22.19
CA ALA A 162 3.05 9.45 22.67
C ALA A 162 2.13 8.23 22.60
N THR A 163 2.19 7.43 21.51
CA THR A 163 1.41 6.18 21.42
C THR A 163 1.86 5.14 22.45
N THR A 164 3.16 5.05 22.75
CA THR A 164 3.66 4.15 23.79
C THR A 164 3.30 4.61 25.19
N LEU A 165 3.34 5.92 25.45
CA LEU A 165 2.98 6.51 26.74
C LEU A 165 1.48 6.44 26.99
N ALA A 166 0.65 6.59 25.96
CA ALA A 166 -0.81 6.43 26.06
C ALA A 166 -1.21 5.00 26.48
N ARG A 167 -0.43 3.98 26.08
CA ARG A 167 -0.64 2.58 26.55
C ARG A 167 -0.26 2.37 28.02
N LEU A 168 0.56 3.27 28.58
CA LEU A 168 0.94 3.26 29.99
C LEU A 168 -0.03 4.10 30.84
N ASP A 169 -0.92 4.85 30.20
CA ASP A 169 -1.97 5.59 30.89
C ASP A 169 -3.08 4.63 31.31
N TRP A 170 -3.55 4.74 32.56
CA TRP A 170 -4.55 3.84 33.16
C TRP A 170 -5.95 3.96 32.52
N SER A 171 -6.05 4.65 31.39
CA SER A 171 -7.23 4.76 30.52
C SER A 171 -7.84 3.40 30.16
N ASP A 172 -7.01 2.37 29.95
CA ASP A 172 -7.42 0.98 29.88
C ASP A 172 -6.73 0.18 30.99
N ARG A 173 -7.53 -0.18 32.01
CA ARG A 173 -7.06 -0.95 33.16
C ARG A 173 -6.50 -2.31 32.75
N THR A 174 -7.03 -2.92 31.69
CA THR A 174 -6.65 -4.28 31.28
C THR A 174 -5.30 -4.31 30.58
N GLU A 175 -5.06 -3.39 29.65
CA GLU A 175 -3.76 -3.24 28.97
C GLU A 175 -2.65 -2.85 29.96
N THR A 176 -2.93 -1.92 30.87
CA THR A 176 -1.96 -1.46 31.87
C THR A 176 -1.61 -2.57 32.86
N GLU A 177 -2.57 -3.39 33.29
CA GLU A 177 -2.33 -4.54 34.18
C GLU A 177 -1.44 -5.59 33.50
N ILE A 178 -1.67 -5.88 32.21
CA ILE A 178 -0.82 -6.79 31.44
C ILE A 178 0.60 -6.23 31.36
N ILE A 179 0.79 -4.96 31.01
CA ILE A 179 2.11 -4.32 30.91
C ILE A 179 2.83 -4.31 32.26
N LEU A 180 2.12 -4.01 33.35
CA LEU A 180 2.67 -4.03 34.70
C LEU A 180 3.14 -5.43 35.10
N ASN A 181 2.30 -6.45 34.84
CA ASN A 181 2.67 -7.83 35.11
C ASN A 181 3.87 -8.27 34.25
N MET A 182 3.92 -7.88 32.96
CA MET A 182 5.11 -8.10 32.12
C MET A 182 6.35 -7.49 32.73
N ALA A 183 6.28 -6.22 33.16
CA ALA A 183 7.40 -5.52 33.74
C ALA A 183 7.90 -6.23 35.01
N LEU A 184 6.99 -6.67 35.88
CA LEU A 184 7.33 -7.38 37.11
C LEU A 184 7.98 -8.75 36.85
N TYR A 185 7.44 -9.53 35.91
CA TYR A 185 7.99 -10.84 35.57
C TYR A 185 9.30 -10.75 34.79
N THR A 186 9.48 -9.75 33.93
CA THR A 186 10.73 -9.52 33.19
C THR A 186 11.83 -8.88 34.05
N TYR A 187 11.47 -8.25 35.17
CA TYR A 187 12.43 -7.65 36.10
C TYR A 187 13.38 -8.67 36.74
N LEU A 188 12.89 -9.86 37.10
CA LEU A 188 13.74 -10.91 37.70
C LEU A 188 14.81 -11.43 36.72
N PRO A 189 14.47 -11.83 35.47
CA PRO A 189 15.46 -12.11 34.43
C PRO A 189 16.39 -10.94 34.13
N TRP A 190 15.89 -9.70 34.15
CA TRP A 190 16.70 -8.50 33.96
C TRP A 190 17.76 -8.35 35.06
N LEU A 191 17.41 -8.55 36.33
CA LEU A 191 18.36 -8.55 37.43
C LEU A 191 19.41 -9.66 37.30
N ALA A 192 18.98 -10.86 36.93
CA ALA A 192 19.91 -11.97 36.67
C ALA A 192 20.89 -11.63 35.53
N LEU A 193 20.39 -11.03 34.45
CA LEU A 193 21.20 -10.59 33.32
C LEU A 193 22.17 -9.46 33.71
N ALA A 194 21.72 -8.48 34.50
CA ALA A 194 22.55 -7.38 34.99
C ALA A 194 23.63 -7.85 35.97
N TYR A 195 23.39 -8.96 36.69
CA TYR A 195 24.39 -9.60 37.54
C TYR A 195 25.42 -10.39 36.71
N LEU A 196 24.96 -11.15 35.71
CA LEU A 196 25.82 -11.99 34.86
C LEU A 196 26.66 -11.16 33.87
N VAL A 197 26.09 -10.08 33.34
CA VAL A 197 26.70 -9.27 32.29
C VAL A 197 26.92 -7.84 32.81
N PRO A 198 28.19 -7.38 32.89
CA PRO A 198 28.48 -6.00 33.25
C PRO A 198 27.72 -4.99 32.39
N LEU A 199 27.18 -3.94 33.03
CA LEU A 199 26.37 -2.88 32.40
C LEU A 199 27.03 -2.30 31.12
N ARG A 200 28.36 -2.23 31.07
CA ARG A 200 29.13 -1.76 29.91
C ARG A 200 28.79 -2.53 28.61
N TYR A 201 28.66 -3.84 28.70
CA TYR A 201 28.34 -4.67 27.53
C TYR A 201 26.86 -4.57 27.15
N MET A 202 25.99 -4.39 28.15
CA MET A 202 24.55 -4.17 27.93
C MET A 202 24.30 -2.87 27.17
N ILE A 203 24.93 -1.77 27.59
CA ILE A 203 24.86 -0.47 26.91
C ILE A 203 25.47 -0.55 25.50
N LEU A 204 26.64 -1.21 25.37
CA LEU A 204 27.28 -1.41 24.08
C LEU A 204 26.36 -2.16 23.10
N LEU A 205 25.76 -3.28 23.54
CA LEU A 205 24.88 -4.08 22.71
C LEU A 205 23.63 -3.30 22.30
N THR A 206 22.99 -2.63 23.27
CA THR A 206 21.74 -1.89 23.03
C THR A 206 21.96 -0.71 22.10
N GLY A 207 23.00 0.10 22.33
CA GLY A 207 23.32 1.23 21.46
C GLY A 207 23.79 0.81 20.07
N SER A 208 24.57 -0.28 19.97
CA SER A 208 24.98 -0.82 18.68
C SER A 208 23.78 -1.34 17.89
N LEU A 209 22.83 -2.00 18.55
CA LEU A 209 21.62 -2.49 17.92
C LEU A 209 20.73 -1.34 17.45
N LEU A 210 20.61 -0.26 18.24
CA LEU A 210 19.85 0.94 17.88
C LEU A 210 20.46 1.67 16.66
N ILE A 211 21.78 1.84 16.62
CA ILE A 211 22.48 2.44 15.46
C ILE A 211 22.35 1.53 14.23
N CYS A 212 22.48 0.21 14.39
CA CYS A 212 22.36 -0.74 13.29
C CYS A 212 20.93 -0.97 12.82
N TRP A 213 19.92 -0.60 13.61
CA TRP A 213 18.50 -0.92 13.35
C TRP A 213 18.02 -0.41 11.98
N SER A 214 18.44 0.80 11.62
CA SER A 214 18.12 1.51 10.38
C SER A 214 19.02 1.10 9.19
N SER A 215 20.07 0.32 9.45
CA SER A 215 21.06 -0.10 8.45
C SER A 215 20.40 -0.91 7.30
N PRO A 216 20.84 -0.74 6.05
CA PRO A 216 20.35 -1.54 4.91
C PRO A 216 20.46 -3.05 5.15
N TRP A 217 21.55 -3.50 5.76
CA TRP A 217 21.76 -4.91 6.08
C TRP A 217 20.75 -5.44 7.09
N MET A 218 20.45 -4.66 8.12
CA MET A 218 19.45 -5.01 9.12
C MET A 218 18.05 -5.08 8.52
N ARG A 219 17.73 -4.22 7.53
CA ARG A 219 16.46 -4.32 6.78
C ARG A 219 16.35 -5.65 6.04
N VAL A 220 17.40 -6.07 5.33
CA VAL A 220 17.44 -7.36 4.63
C VAL A 220 17.29 -8.52 5.62
N ILE A 221 17.98 -8.47 6.75
CA ILE A 221 17.87 -9.50 7.81
C ILE A 221 16.44 -9.57 8.34
N ARG A 222 15.79 -8.43 8.63
CA ARG A 222 14.39 -8.39 9.08
C ARG A 222 13.44 -8.95 8.03
N MET A 223 13.65 -8.63 6.75
CA MET A 223 12.86 -9.19 5.65
C MET A 223 13.07 -10.69 5.49
N ALA A 224 14.30 -11.17 5.66
CA ALA A 224 14.63 -12.60 5.60
C ALA A 224 13.98 -13.37 6.77
N ILE A 225 14.07 -12.82 7.99
CA ILE A 225 13.39 -13.35 9.18
C ILE A 225 11.88 -13.40 8.94
N ALA A 226 11.29 -12.30 8.46
CA ALA A 226 9.87 -12.20 8.20
C ALA A 226 9.39 -13.14 7.09
N ARG A 227 10.25 -13.58 6.16
CA ARG A 227 9.88 -14.55 5.12
C ARG A 227 9.95 -16.00 5.60
N SER A 228 10.70 -16.28 6.66
CA SER A 228 10.90 -17.65 7.15
C SER A 228 9.79 -18.10 8.11
N ALA A 229 9.12 -19.22 7.78
CA ALA A 229 8.00 -19.74 8.58
C ALA A 229 8.42 -20.18 9.98
N LEU A 230 9.63 -20.75 10.13
CA LEU A 230 10.17 -21.14 11.44
C LEU A 230 10.39 -19.93 12.35
N MET A 231 10.95 -18.84 11.82
CA MET A 231 11.23 -17.66 12.64
C MET A 231 9.95 -16.89 12.98
N GLN A 232 8.97 -16.85 12.06
CA GLN A 232 7.64 -16.33 12.38
C GLN A 232 6.99 -17.12 13.52
N TYR A 233 7.08 -18.45 13.51
CA TYR A 233 6.56 -19.29 14.59
C TYR A 233 7.31 -19.05 15.91
N LEU A 234 8.64 -19.00 15.89
CA LEU A 234 9.43 -18.71 17.09
C LEU A 234 9.12 -17.32 17.65
N MET A 235 8.96 -16.32 16.78
CA MET A 235 8.60 -14.97 17.19
C MET A 235 7.19 -14.92 17.79
N GLN A 236 6.22 -15.57 17.15
CA GLN A 236 4.84 -15.63 17.65
C GLN A 236 4.77 -16.38 18.99
N THR A 237 5.42 -17.54 19.10
CA THR A 237 5.46 -18.30 20.35
C THR A 237 6.20 -17.55 21.46
N ALA A 238 7.27 -16.81 21.15
CA ALA A 238 7.95 -15.96 22.13
C ALA A 238 7.05 -14.81 22.61
N ILE A 239 6.35 -14.14 21.69
CA ILE A 239 5.38 -13.09 22.03
C ILE A 239 4.23 -13.65 22.85
N GLU A 240 3.69 -14.81 22.47
CA GLU A 240 2.63 -15.50 23.23
C GLU A 240 3.10 -15.95 24.61
N TRP A 241 4.35 -16.43 24.74
CA TRP A 241 4.93 -16.76 26.04
C TRP A 241 5.04 -15.53 26.93
N ILE A 242 5.54 -14.43 26.40
CA ILE A 242 5.62 -13.16 27.11
C ILE A 242 4.21 -12.73 27.51
N ILE A 243 3.26 -12.63 26.58
CA ILE A 243 1.86 -12.27 26.85
C ILE A 243 1.20 -13.19 27.88
N SER A 244 1.46 -14.50 27.80
CA SER A 244 0.92 -15.49 28.72
C SER A 244 1.54 -15.45 30.11
N LEU A 245 2.74 -14.90 30.27
CA LEU A 245 3.39 -14.69 31.57
C LEU A 245 2.73 -13.55 32.34
N GLY A 246 2.31 -12.48 31.66
CA GLY A 246 1.65 -11.33 32.31
C GLY A 246 0.11 -11.34 32.27
N ALA A 247 -0.53 -12.21 31.48
CA ALA A 247 -1.99 -12.34 31.45
C ALA A 247 -2.53 -13.10 32.69
N PRO A 248 -3.71 -12.71 33.24
CA PRO A 248 -4.35 -13.42 34.35
C PRO A 248 -4.56 -14.92 34.06
N ARG A 249 -4.50 -15.77 35.09
CA ARG A 249 -4.50 -17.24 34.99
C ARG A 249 -5.61 -17.84 34.09
N GLY A 250 -6.74 -17.16 33.92
CA GLY A 250 -7.87 -17.58 33.06
C GLY A 250 -7.68 -17.36 31.55
N TRP A 251 -6.64 -16.65 31.12
CA TRP A 251 -6.36 -16.35 29.70
C TRP A 251 -5.28 -17.25 29.07
N ARG A 252 -4.78 -18.24 29.81
CA ARG A 252 -3.87 -19.30 29.30
C ARG A 252 -4.54 -20.30 28.34
N GLY A 253 -5.74 -19.99 27.84
CA GLY A 253 -6.56 -20.82 26.97
C GLY A 253 -6.67 -20.34 25.51
N ILE A 254 -5.84 -19.38 25.08
CA ILE A 254 -5.83 -18.97 23.67
C ILE A 254 -5.31 -20.16 22.85
N PRO A 255 -6.05 -20.65 21.82
CA PRO A 255 -5.63 -21.80 21.04
C PRO A 255 -4.36 -21.44 20.25
N SER A 256 -3.21 -21.83 20.80
CA SER A 256 -1.93 -21.76 20.09
C SER A 256 -2.09 -22.50 18.76
N ARG A 257 -1.75 -21.85 17.64
CA ARG A 257 -1.57 -22.55 16.36
C ARG A 257 -0.37 -23.48 16.54
N GLN A 258 -0.61 -24.70 17.02
CA GLN A 258 0.42 -25.69 17.23
C GLN A 258 1.02 -26.07 15.87
N PHE A 259 2.28 -25.68 15.65
CA PHE A 259 3.05 -26.14 14.51
C PHE A 259 3.38 -27.61 14.74
N SER A 260 2.54 -28.49 14.21
CA SER A 260 2.77 -29.92 14.29
C SER A 260 3.93 -30.28 13.37
N VAL A 261 5.12 -30.49 13.94
CA VAL A 261 6.27 -31.07 13.24
C VAL A 261 5.88 -32.43 12.63
N ARG A 262 4.98 -33.17 13.32
CA ARG A 262 4.36 -34.37 12.76
C ARG A 262 3.55 -34.07 11.50
N GLY A 263 2.77 -32.99 11.47
CA GLY A 263 2.05 -32.54 10.28
C GLY A 263 2.97 -32.13 9.13
N LEU A 264 4.15 -31.55 9.41
CA LEU A 264 5.13 -31.20 8.39
C LEU A 264 5.88 -32.43 7.85
N ILE A 265 6.27 -33.35 8.74
CA ILE A 265 6.87 -34.63 8.37
C ILE A 265 5.86 -35.50 7.63
N GLN A 266 4.58 -35.44 8.01
CA GLN A 266 3.50 -36.15 7.36
C GLN A 266 3.18 -35.56 5.99
N ARG A 267 3.21 -34.22 5.84
CA ARG A 267 3.16 -33.56 4.53
C ARG A 267 4.38 -33.87 3.67
N ALA A 268 5.59 -33.89 4.23
CA ALA A 268 6.80 -34.29 3.51
C ALA A 268 6.77 -35.78 3.10
N LYS A 269 6.22 -36.64 3.96
CA LYS A 269 6.01 -38.08 3.69
C LYS A 269 4.89 -38.31 2.66
N GLU A 270 3.84 -37.48 2.69
CA GLU A 270 2.77 -37.47 1.69
C GLU A 270 3.27 -36.93 0.34
N GLU A 271 4.13 -35.91 0.33
CA GLU A 271 4.81 -35.42 -0.87
C GLU A 271 5.77 -36.48 -1.43
N GLN A 272 6.54 -37.16 -0.58
CA GLN A 272 7.39 -38.28 -1.01
C GLN A 272 6.55 -39.43 -1.58
N LYS A 273 5.42 -39.75 -0.93
CA LYS A 273 4.47 -40.77 -1.41
C LYS A 273 3.83 -40.36 -2.73
N ARG A 274 3.44 -39.10 -2.90
CA ARG A 274 2.91 -38.52 -4.15
C ARG A 274 3.95 -38.52 -5.28
N VAL A 275 5.22 -38.29 -4.99
CA VAL A 275 6.32 -38.39 -5.97
C VAL A 275 6.58 -39.85 -6.37
N LEU A 276 6.44 -40.80 -5.43
CA LEU A 276 6.55 -42.24 -5.70
C LEU A 276 5.36 -42.79 -6.49
N THR A 277 4.12 -42.42 -6.14
CA THR A 277 2.91 -42.82 -6.90
C THR A 277 2.78 -42.08 -8.22
N GLY A 278 3.19 -40.81 -8.29
CA GLY A 278 3.26 -40.06 -9.54
C GLY A 278 4.28 -40.64 -10.53
N LYS A 279 5.32 -41.32 -10.04
CA LYS A 279 6.25 -42.08 -10.89
C LYS A 279 5.66 -43.39 -11.44
N ALA A 280 4.70 -43.99 -10.73
CA ALA A 280 4.00 -45.20 -11.16
C ALA A 280 2.90 -44.89 -12.19
N GLN A 281 2.18 -43.77 -12.05
CA GLN A 281 1.21 -43.31 -13.05
C GLN A 281 1.88 -42.78 -14.33
N ASN A 282 3.01 -42.06 -14.21
CA ASN A 282 3.75 -41.61 -15.39
C ASN A 282 4.29 -42.77 -16.25
N GLN A 283 4.45 -43.98 -15.69
CA GLN A 283 4.98 -45.13 -16.42
C GLN A 283 3.90 -45.87 -17.25
N GLU A 284 2.61 -45.64 -16.97
CA GLU A 284 1.49 -46.14 -17.77
C GLU A 284 0.96 -45.11 -18.78
N GLU A 285 1.06 -43.80 -18.50
CA GLU A 285 0.71 -42.73 -19.46
C GLU A 285 1.79 -42.47 -20.54
N ASP A 286 3.06 -42.82 -20.28
CA ASP A 286 4.17 -42.65 -21.25
C ASP A 286 4.09 -43.56 -22.50
N LYS A 287 3.06 -44.41 -22.63
CA LYS A 287 2.82 -45.22 -23.84
C LYS A 287 1.76 -44.67 -24.80
N SER A 288 1.04 -43.59 -24.46
CA SER A 288 -0.04 -43.07 -25.32
C SER A 288 0.06 -41.59 -25.71
N GLU A 289 1.04 -40.82 -25.26
CA GLU A 289 1.18 -39.40 -25.65
C GLU A 289 2.57 -39.06 -26.22
N ALA A 290 2.92 -39.70 -27.33
CA ALA A 290 3.97 -39.22 -28.22
C ALA A 290 3.41 -38.14 -29.17
N SER A 291 3.00 -36.98 -28.64
CA SER A 291 2.80 -35.75 -29.44
C SER A 291 2.75 -34.50 -28.55
N GLY A 292 3.79 -33.66 -28.64
CA GLY A 292 3.81 -32.28 -28.13
C GLY A 292 4.37 -32.08 -26.71
N SER A 293 5.64 -31.65 -26.60
CA SER A 293 6.26 -31.35 -25.30
C SER A 293 5.63 -30.09 -24.65
N LYS A 294 4.67 -30.28 -23.74
CA LYS A 294 4.09 -29.19 -22.93
C LYS A 294 5.01 -28.91 -21.74
N LEU A 295 5.64 -27.73 -21.69
CA LEU A 295 6.42 -27.33 -20.52
C LEU A 295 5.47 -26.99 -19.37
N LYS A 296 5.89 -27.31 -18.13
CA LYS A 296 5.15 -27.06 -16.88
C LYS A 296 4.63 -25.62 -16.84
N GLY A 297 3.31 -25.48 -16.89
CA GLY A 297 2.62 -24.21 -16.71
C GLY A 297 2.56 -23.78 -15.25
N ALA A 298 2.66 -22.47 -14.99
CA ALA A 298 2.41 -21.91 -13.67
C ALA A 298 0.90 -21.68 -13.49
N ASP A 299 0.40 -22.03 -12.32
CA ASP A 299 -0.97 -21.83 -11.93
C ASP A 299 -1.03 -20.78 -10.82
N LEU A 300 -1.62 -19.62 -11.12
CA LEU A 300 -1.70 -18.49 -10.20
C LEU A 300 -3.16 -18.23 -9.83
N ILE A 301 -3.45 -18.05 -8.54
CA ILE A 301 -4.78 -17.68 -8.05
C ILE A 301 -4.77 -16.20 -7.69
N PHE A 302 -5.67 -15.45 -8.30
CA PHE A 302 -5.87 -14.02 -8.06
C PHE A 302 -7.20 -13.80 -7.36
N ARG A 303 -7.21 -12.85 -6.43
CA ARG A 303 -8.41 -12.39 -5.75
C ARG A 303 -8.80 -11.03 -6.31
N PHE A 304 -9.95 -10.96 -6.96
CA PHE A 304 -10.55 -9.71 -7.42
C PHE A 304 -11.40 -9.11 -6.33
N VAL A 305 -11.30 -7.80 -6.15
CA VAL A 305 -12.04 -7.03 -5.16
C VAL A 305 -12.66 -5.83 -5.84
N ILE A 306 -13.95 -5.63 -5.62
CA ILE A 306 -14.69 -4.46 -6.09
C ILE A 306 -15.52 -3.91 -4.94
N TYR A 307 -15.74 -2.61 -4.94
CA TYR A 307 -16.54 -1.90 -3.96
C TYR A 307 -17.83 -1.40 -4.59
N GLU A 308 -18.95 -1.69 -3.92
CA GLU A 308 -20.25 -1.11 -4.21
C GLU A 308 -20.46 0.09 -3.28
N ASN A 309 -20.60 1.28 -3.85
CA ASN A 309 -20.71 2.55 -3.15
C ASN A 309 -22.12 3.12 -3.27
N GLN A 310 -22.67 3.59 -2.15
CA GLN A 310 -24.00 4.21 -2.11
C GLN A 310 -24.01 5.45 -1.22
N ARG A 311 -24.92 6.38 -1.53
CA ARG A 311 -25.13 7.63 -0.80
C ARG A 311 -26.56 7.69 -0.27
N TRP A 312 -26.71 8.18 0.96
CA TRP A 312 -28.01 8.43 1.55
C TRP A 312 -28.58 9.76 1.07
N TRP A 313 -29.82 9.73 0.58
CA TRP A 313 -30.56 10.90 0.13
C TRP A 313 -31.87 11.03 0.90
N LEU A 314 -32.19 12.26 1.32
CA LEU A 314 -33.44 12.55 1.99
C LEU A 314 -34.63 12.17 1.08
N GLY A 315 -35.43 11.18 1.50
CA GLY A 315 -36.61 10.70 0.78
C GLY A 315 -36.36 9.64 -0.31
N LEU A 316 -35.10 9.29 -0.60
CA LEU A 316 -34.71 8.24 -1.56
C LEU A 316 -33.90 7.11 -0.92
N ASP A 317 -33.58 7.24 0.37
CA ASP A 317 -32.71 6.35 1.13
C ASP A 317 -31.34 6.14 0.45
N TRP A 318 -30.75 4.96 0.60
CA TRP A 318 -29.45 4.62 0.04
C TRP A 318 -29.57 4.35 -1.47
N THR A 319 -28.88 5.14 -2.28
CA THR A 319 -28.89 4.99 -3.75
C THR A 319 -27.49 5.04 -4.34
N THR A 320 -27.36 4.61 -5.60
CA THR A 320 -26.13 4.70 -6.39
C THR A 320 -25.92 6.09 -7.04
N ASN A 321 -26.78 7.06 -6.72
CA ASN A 321 -26.64 8.43 -7.20
C ASN A 321 -25.59 9.16 -6.37
N MET A 322 -24.36 9.13 -6.85
CA MET A 322 -23.21 9.78 -6.23
C MET A 322 -23.15 11.27 -6.61
N MET A 323 -22.47 12.10 -5.81
CA MET A 323 -22.21 13.49 -6.24
C MET A 323 -21.19 13.52 -7.39
N PRO A 324 -21.20 14.54 -8.28
CA PRO A 324 -20.28 14.60 -9.42
C PRO A 324 -18.78 14.61 -9.08
N ASN A 325 -18.42 15.10 -7.89
CA ASN A 325 -17.03 15.14 -7.40
C ASN A 325 -16.72 13.98 -6.43
N GLU A 326 -17.55 12.94 -6.40
CA GLU A 326 -17.33 11.74 -5.62
C GLU A 326 -16.94 10.56 -6.53
N ARG A 327 -16.51 9.48 -5.88
CA ARG A 327 -16.23 8.21 -6.53
C ARG A 327 -17.48 7.63 -7.23
N ALA A 328 -17.24 6.78 -8.21
CA ALA A 328 -18.30 6.05 -8.91
C ALA A 328 -19.06 5.08 -7.98
N PRO A 329 -20.30 4.68 -8.33
CA PRO A 329 -21.06 3.69 -7.57
C PRO A 329 -20.41 2.30 -7.53
N TRP A 330 -19.51 1.99 -8.47
CA TRP A 330 -18.67 0.80 -8.45
C TRP A 330 -17.21 1.21 -8.64
N THR A 331 -16.34 0.80 -7.72
CA THR A 331 -14.91 1.09 -7.76
C THR A 331 -14.05 -0.13 -7.48
N ASP A 332 -12.76 -0.08 -7.82
CA ASP A 332 -11.77 -1.04 -7.37
C ASP A 332 -11.13 -0.65 -6.02
N GLU A 333 -10.03 -1.33 -5.64
CA GLU A 333 -9.25 -1.05 -4.43
C GLU A 333 -8.52 0.31 -4.46
N TYR A 334 -8.32 0.89 -5.65
CA TYR A 334 -7.63 2.16 -5.87
C TYR A 334 -8.60 3.33 -6.10
N ASP A 335 -9.89 3.12 -5.84
CA ASP A 335 -10.98 4.07 -6.08
C ASP A 335 -11.20 4.43 -7.56
N GLU A 336 -10.69 3.60 -8.49
CA GLU A 336 -10.94 3.73 -9.92
C GLU A 336 -12.31 3.15 -10.30
N PRO A 337 -13.04 3.76 -11.26
CA PRO A 337 -14.37 3.31 -11.65
C PRO A 337 -14.32 1.93 -12.33
N THR A 338 -15.17 1.01 -11.88
CA THR A 338 -15.27 -0.36 -12.43
C THR A 338 -16.68 -0.70 -12.88
N PRO A 339 -16.84 -1.67 -13.80
CA PRO A 339 -18.16 -2.20 -14.11
C PRO A 339 -18.78 -2.91 -12.89
N PRO A 340 -20.12 -2.97 -12.79
CA PRO A 340 -20.79 -3.67 -11.71
C PRO A 340 -20.47 -5.17 -11.72
N LYS A 341 -20.64 -5.82 -10.56
CA LYS A 341 -20.36 -7.25 -10.37
C LYS A 341 -20.94 -8.19 -11.44
N SER A 342 -22.10 -7.86 -12.00
CA SER A 342 -22.80 -8.65 -13.04
C SER A 342 -22.19 -8.52 -14.44
N ARG A 343 -21.48 -7.41 -14.72
CA ARG A 343 -20.85 -7.13 -16.01
C ARG A 343 -19.32 -7.27 -15.97
N PHE A 344 -18.76 -7.56 -14.80
CA PHE A 344 -17.33 -7.74 -14.64
C PHE A 344 -16.87 -9.04 -15.30
N THR A 345 -16.06 -8.94 -16.34
CA THR A 345 -15.51 -10.09 -17.08
C THR A 345 -14.00 -10.16 -16.93
N LEU A 346 -13.45 -11.38 -16.97
CA LEU A 346 -12.01 -11.59 -16.94
C LEU A 346 -11.36 -11.12 -18.24
N PRO A 347 -10.07 -10.74 -18.22
CA PRO A 347 -9.34 -10.42 -19.43
C PRO A 347 -9.35 -11.60 -20.42
N PRO A 348 -9.40 -11.33 -21.74
CA PRO A 348 -9.35 -12.38 -22.74
C PRO A 348 -8.00 -13.12 -22.72
N PRO A 349 -7.93 -14.36 -23.22
CA PRO A 349 -6.70 -15.11 -23.27
C PRO A 349 -5.62 -14.36 -24.06
N THR A 350 -4.46 -14.14 -23.45
CA THR A 350 -3.36 -13.38 -24.06
C THR A 350 -2.27 -14.35 -24.53
N HIS A 351 -1.82 -14.18 -25.77
CA HIS A 351 -0.71 -14.95 -26.34
C HIS A 351 0.52 -14.05 -26.45
N THR A 352 1.63 -14.45 -25.83
CA THR A 352 2.92 -13.77 -25.99
C THR A 352 3.92 -14.74 -26.60
N ILE A 353 4.59 -14.32 -27.67
CA ILE A 353 5.61 -15.11 -28.34
C ILE A 353 6.95 -14.49 -28.01
N THR A 354 7.86 -15.28 -27.44
CA THR A 354 9.20 -14.83 -27.06
C THR A 354 10.24 -15.73 -27.72
N PRO A 355 11.38 -15.19 -28.19
CA PRO A 355 12.45 -16.02 -28.73
C PRO A 355 13.05 -16.90 -27.62
N HIS A 356 13.37 -18.15 -27.94
CA HIS A 356 14.00 -19.05 -26.97
C HIS A 356 15.40 -18.53 -26.61
N PRO A 357 15.79 -18.49 -25.32
CA PRO A 357 17.03 -17.86 -24.87
C PRO A 357 18.31 -18.57 -25.32
N THR A 358 18.22 -19.85 -25.71
CA THR A 358 19.38 -20.69 -26.06
C THR A 358 19.38 -21.15 -27.52
N ASP A 359 18.22 -21.18 -28.19
CA ASP A 359 18.08 -21.75 -29.54
C ASP A 359 17.38 -20.74 -30.48
N PRO A 360 18.06 -20.21 -31.50
CA PRO A 360 17.48 -19.19 -32.40
C PRO A 360 16.40 -19.75 -33.34
N THR A 361 16.25 -21.07 -33.43
CA THR A 361 15.25 -21.76 -34.26
C THR A 361 13.94 -22.06 -33.51
N MET A 362 13.86 -21.75 -32.22
CA MET A 362 12.69 -22.01 -31.38
C MET A 362 12.11 -20.72 -30.82
N GLN A 363 10.78 -20.66 -30.78
CA GLN A 363 9.99 -19.63 -30.12
C GLN A 363 9.21 -20.26 -28.97
N ILE A 364 9.05 -19.53 -27.88
CA ILE A 364 8.24 -19.89 -26.74
C ILE A 364 6.94 -19.10 -26.83
N ARG A 365 5.83 -19.77 -27.09
CA ARG A 365 4.48 -19.20 -26.98
C ARG A 365 3.99 -19.42 -25.56
N LYS A 366 3.65 -18.33 -24.90
CA LYS A 366 2.97 -18.32 -23.60
C LYS A 366 1.51 -17.93 -23.83
N THR A 367 0.59 -18.81 -23.47
CA THR A 367 -0.84 -18.55 -23.49
C THR A 367 -1.31 -18.40 -22.05
N MET A 368 -1.82 -17.23 -21.71
CA MET A 368 -2.40 -16.94 -20.40
C MET A 368 -3.92 -16.99 -20.52
N SER A 369 -4.56 -17.94 -19.85
CA SER A 369 -6.02 -18.05 -19.80
C SER A 369 -6.55 -17.85 -18.38
N TRP A 370 -7.65 -17.10 -18.28
CA TRP A 370 -8.32 -16.80 -17.01
C TRP A 370 -9.57 -17.64 -16.87
N THR A 371 -9.80 -18.21 -15.69
CA THR A 371 -11.04 -18.90 -15.35
C THR A 371 -11.51 -18.51 -13.96
N TRP A 372 -12.80 -18.27 -13.78
CA TRP A 372 -13.36 -18.06 -12.45
C TRP A 372 -13.26 -19.36 -11.64
N LEU A 373 -12.72 -19.27 -10.43
CA LEU A 373 -12.71 -20.40 -9.50
C LEU A 373 -14.04 -20.49 -8.75
N ASP A 374 -14.62 -19.33 -8.42
CA ASP A 374 -15.88 -19.24 -7.70
C ASP A 374 -17.06 -18.95 -8.62
N GLN A 375 -18.20 -19.53 -8.26
CA GLN A 375 -19.44 -19.43 -9.01
C GLN A 375 -19.98 -17.99 -9.08
N ASP A 376 -19.90 -17.24 -7.97
CA ASP A 376 -20.39 -15.87 -7.87
C ASP A 376 -19.53 -15.02 -6.92
N TRP A 377 -19.77 -13.72 -6.91
CA TRP A 377 -19.17 -12.78 -5.96
C TRP A 377 -19.79 -12.95 -4.57
N TRP A 378 -18.97 -12.88 -3.52
CA TRP A 378 -19.46 -12.86 -2.13
C TRP A 378 -19.01 -11.60 -1.39
N PRO A 379 -19.80 -11.11 -0.41
CA PRO A 379 -19.41 -9.96 0.40
C PRO A 379 -18.30 -10.35 1.39
N ASP A 380 -17.36 -9.42 1.62
CA ASP A 380 -16.32 -9.58 2.65
C ASP A 380 -16.90 -9.28 4.04
N MET A 381 -16.99 -10.31 4.88
CA MET A 381 -17.50 -10.22 6.25
C MET A 381 -16.38 -10.16 7.30
N GLU A 382 -15.11 -10.13 6.90
CA GLU A 382 -13.97 -10.08 7.84
C GLU A 382 -13.74 -8.67 8.41
N ALA A 383 -14.20 -7.64 7.70
CA ALA A 383 -14.08 -6.25 8.10
C ALA A 383 -15.12 -5.85 9.17
N ASN A 384 -15.02 -4.63 9.71
CA ASN A 384 -16.02 -4.09 10.65
C ASN A 384 -17.27 -3.64 9.89
N VAL A 385 -18.02 -4.62 9.38
CA VAL A 385 -19.23 -4.47 8.56
C VAL A 385 -20.49 -4.82 9.33
N ASP A 386 -21.64 -4.41 8.81
CA ASP A 386 -22.94 -4.85 9.30
C ASP A 386 -23.28 -6.30 8.88
N LYS A 387 -24.52 -6.74 9.14
CA LYS A 387 -25.00 -8.09 8.78
C LYS A 387 -25.06 -8.36 7.27
N GLU A 388 -25.05 -7.32 6.44
CA GLU A 388 -25.17 -7.38 4.98
C GLU A 388 -23.84 -7.04 4.27
N GLY A 389 -22.76 -6.79 5.03
CA GLY A 389 -21.44 -6.45 4.50
C GLY A 389 -21.21 -4.96 4.23
N TRP A 390 -22.05 -4.07 4.77
CA TRP A 390 -21.92 -2.61 4.61
C TRP A 390 -21.01 -1.97 5.66
N GLU A 391 -20.22 -1.02 5.18
CA GLU A 391 -19.42 -0.09 5.96
C GLU A 391 -19.98 1.32 5.79
N TYR A 392 -20.32 2.00 6.88
CA TYR A 392 -20.92 3.32 6.90
C TYR A 392 -19.90 4.39 7.23
N GLY A 393 -19.89 5.48 6.47
CA GLY A 393 -18.94 6.57 6.63
C GLY A 393 -19.54 7.96 6.45
N HIS A 394 -18.73 8.96 6.78
CA HIS A 394 -18.99 10.36 6.47
C HIS A 394 -18.64 10.66 5.01
N GLY A 395 -19.17 11.75 4.44
CA GLY A 395 -18.99 12.12 3.03
C GLY A 395 -17.52 12.28 2.56
N GLY A 396 -16.54 12.23 3.46
CA GLY A 396 -15.12 12.22 3.12
C GLY A 396 -14.50 10.85 2.81
N TRP A 397 -15.23 9.74 2.92
CA TRP A 397 -14.74 8.38 2.58
C TRP A 397 -13.44 7.92 3.30
N LYS A 398 -13.13 8.49 4.46
CA LYS A 398 -11.89 8.19 5.23
C LYS A 398 -12.12 7.32 6.46
N GLN A 399 -13.31 7.40 7.07
CA GLN A 399 -13.65 6.72 8.30
C GLN A 399 -14.93 5.92 8.10
N TYR A 400 -14.87 4.63 8.44
CA TYR A 400 -15.95 3.67 8.27
C TYR A 400 -16.27 2.96 9.57
N SER A 401 -17.53 2.58 9.75
CA SER A 401 -18.08 1.90 10.92
C SER A 401 -19.17 0.91 10.48
N SER A 402 -19.36 -0.17 11.24
CA SER A 402 -20.45 -1.14 11.02
C SER A 402 -21.83 -0.61 11.40
N LYS A 403 -21.92 0.55 12.06
CA LYS A 403 -23.18 1.08 12.59
C LYS A 403 -23.87 2.02 11.59
N SER A 404 -24.95 1.56 10.98
CA SER A 404 -25.83 2.36 10.11
C SER A 404 -26.45 3.59 10.78
N GLY A 405 -26.52 3.62 12.12
CA GLY A 405 -27.30 4.60 12.90
C GLY A 405 -26.52 5.81 13.43
N SER A 406 -25.26 6.03 13.02
CA SER A 406 -24.57 7.26 13.40
C SER A 406 -25.18 8.45 12.64
N VAL A 407 -25.62 9.49 13.35
CA VAL A 407 -26.30 10.71 12.84
C VAL A 407 -25.55 11.43 11.70
N GLN A 408 -24.31 11.03 11.41
CA GLN A 408 -23.43 11.64 10.42
C GLN A 408 -23.05 10.69 9.26
N ALA A 409 -23.63 9.47 9.16
CA ALA A 409 -23.35 8.55 8.06
C ALA A 409 -24.17 8.92 6.81
N TYR A 410 -23.49 9.43 5.78
CA TYR A 410 -24.11 9.83 4.51
C TYR A 410 -23.70 8.93 3.35
N VAL A 411 -22.67 8.11 3.55
CA VAL A 411 -22.14 7.20 2.53
C VAL A 411 -21.99 5.81 3.13
N ARG A 412 -22.18 4.79 2.31
CA ARG A 412 -21.87 3.41 2.67
C ARG A 412 -21.15 2.72 1.52
N ARG A 413 -20.31 1.75 1.84
CA ARG A 413 -19.66 0.88 0.86
C ARG A 413 -19.75 -0.57 1.27
N ARG A 414 -19.76 -1.47 0.29
CA ARG A 414 -19.73 -2.91 0.50
C ARG A 414 -18.67 -3.53 -0.38
N LYS A 415 -17.80 -4.34 0.22
CA LYS A 415 -16.69 -4.98 -0.46
C LYS A 415 -17.11 -6.35 -0.97
N TRP A 416 -16.94 -6.58 -2.26
CA TRP A 416 -17.23 -7.84 -2.94
C TRP A 416 -15.93 -8.50 -3.38
N ILE A 417 -15.85 -9.81 -3.20
CA ILE A 417 -14.66 -10.61 -3.51
C ILE A 417 -15.06 -11.74 -4.46
N ARG A 418 -14.17 -12.03 -5.42
CA ARG A 418 -14.25 -13.23 -6.27
C ARG A 418 -12.86 -13.69 -6.68
N THR A 419 -12.58 -14.99 -6.65
CA THR A 419 -11.26 -15.51 -7.05
C THR A 419 -11.27 -16.09 -8.45
N ALA A 420 -10.19 -15.84 -9.18
CA ALA A 420 -9.94 -16.38 -10.51
C ALA A 420 -8.58 -17.06 -10.56
N ARG A 421 -8.49 -18.05 -11.41
CA ARG A 421 -7.30 -18.82 -11.71
C ARG A 421 -6.72 -18.34 -13.04
N LEU A 422 -5.41 -18.11 -13.07
CA LEU A 422 -4.63 -17.81 -14.26
C LEU A 422 -3.75 -19.01 -14.59
N VAL A 423 -4.02 -19.65 -15.72
CA VAL A 423 -3.25 -20.77 -16.22
C VAL A 423 -2.29 -20.27 -17.30
N GLU A 424 -0.99 -20.34 -17.02
CA GLU A 424 0.05 -20.06 -18.01
C GLU A 424 0.43 -21.36 -18.73
N GLN A 425 0.10 -21.49 -20.01
CA GLN A 425 0.53 -22.61 -20.85
C GLN A 425 1.74 -22.18 -21.68
N VAL A 426 2.83 -22.95 -21.60
CA VAL A 426 4.08 -22.67 -22.30
C VAL A 426 4.33 -23.74 -23.37
N GLU A 427 4.30 -23.32 -24.63
CA GLU A 427 4.51 -24.17 -25.80
C GLU A 427 5.78 -23.74 -26.53
N LYS A 428 6.60 -24.72 -26.95
CA LYS A 428 7.74 -24.48 -27.84
C LYS A 428 7.30 -24.65 -29.29
N ILE A 429 7.40 -23.59 -30.07
CA ILE A 429 7.07 -23.55 -31.49
C ILE A 429 8.37 -23.42 -32.29
N LYS A 430 8.52 -24.15 -33.39
CA LYS A 430 9.66 -23.93 -34.31
C LYS A 430 9.45 -22.65 -35.10
N ALA A 431 10.45 -21.78 -35.14
CA ALA A 431 10.39 -20.52 -35.89
C ALA A 431 10.27 -20.82 -37.38
N GLY A 432 9.15 -20.44 -38.00
CA GLY A 432 8.93 -20.55 -39.46
C GLY A 432 7.68 -21.31 -39.90
N VAL A 433 6.88 -21.87 -38.99
CA VAL A 433 5.57 -22.45 -39.36
C VAL A 433 4.48 -21.59 -38.73
N VAL A 434 3.80 -20.80 -39.54
CA VAL A 434 2.52 -20.17 -39.19
C VAL A 434 1.55 -21.33 -38.93
N PRO A 435 1.08 -21.56 -37.69
CA PRO A 435 0.20 -22.68 -37.42
C PRO A 435 -1.16 -22.44 -38.06
N GLU A 436 -1.69 -23.49 -38.67
CA GLU A 436 -3.01 -23.64 -39.29
C GLU A 436 -4.21 -23.18 -38.40
N VAL A 437 -3.95 -22.91 -37.12
CA VAL A 437 -4.89 -22.39 -36.11
C VAL A 437 -5.35 -20.95 -36.42
N GLU A 438 -4.54 -20.12 -37.09
CA GLU A 438 -5.00 -18.79 -37.54
C GLU A 438 -5.99 -18.92 -38.72
N LYS A 439 -5.81 -19.92 -39.60
CA LYS A 439 -6.74 -20.18 -40.70
C LYS A 439 -8.06 -20.78 -40.25
N GLU A 440 -8.09 -21.53 -39.15
CA GLU A 440 -9.34 -22.02 -38.56
C GLU A 440 -10.09 -20.93 -37.80
N LYS A 441 -9.39 -20.03 -37.09
CA LYS A 441 -10.02 -18.87 -36.42
C LYS A 441 -10.51 -17.79 -37.40
N GLU A 442 -9.84 -17.61 -38.54
CA GLU A 442 -10.35 -16.78 -39.64
C GLU A 442 -11.57 -17.43 -40.31
N LYS A 443 -11.56 -18.75 -40.53
CA LYS A 443 -12.73 -19.47 -41.06
C LYS A 443 -13.92 -19.52 -40.12
N GLU A 444 -13.71 -19.56 -38.80
CA GLU A 444 -14.81 -19.47 -37.81
C GLU A 444 -15.36 -18.05 -37.70
N LYS A 445 -14.51 -17.02 -37.78
CA LYS A 445 -14.96 -15.62 -37.85
C LYS A 445 -15.69 -15.30 -39.16
N GLU A 446 -15.21 -15.79 -40.30
CA GLU A 446 -15.91 -15.66 -41.58
C GLU A 446 -17.25 -16.40 -41.58
N LYS A 447 -17.35 -17.55 -40.91
CA LYS A 447 -18.63 -18.27 -40.72
C LYS A 447 -19.60 -17.54 -39.79
N GLU A 448 -19.14 -16.93 -38.70
CA GLU A 448 -19.99 -16.10 -37.82
C GLU A 448 -20.44 -14.78 -38.49
N GLU A 449 -19.59 -14.19 -39.34
CA GLU A 449 -19.96 -13.01 -40.16
C GLU A 449 -20.91 -13.39 -41.32
N GLU A 450 -20.76 -14.56 -41.94
CA GLU A 450 -21.72 -15.10 -42.91
C GLU A 450 -23.06 -15.46 -42.24
N GLU A 451 -23.08 -16.08 -41.06
CA GLU A 451 -24.33 -16.40 -40.36
C GLU A 451 -25.09 -15.15 -39.89
N SER A 452 -24.37 -14.14 -39.37
CA SER A 452 -24.99 -12.88 -38.95
C SER A 452 -25.50 -12.03 -40.12
N SER A 453 -24.82 -12.05 -41.27
CA SER A 453 -25.28 -11.37 -42.49
C SER A 453 -26.48 -12.08 -43.14
N VAL A 454 -26.51 -13.42 -43.14
CA VAL A 454 -27.68 -14.22 -43.59
C VAL A 454 -28.89 -14.00 -42.68
N GLU A 455 -28.69 -13.82 -41.37
CA GLU A 455 -29.76 -13.53 -40.43
C GLU A 455 -30.30 -12.09 -40.59
N ALA A 456 -29.43 -11.11 -40.87
CA ALA A 456 -29.83 -9.74 -41.21
C ALA A 456 -30.61 -9.65 -42.53
N ILE A 457 -30.24 -10.44 -43.56
CA ILE A 457 -30.96 -10.52 -44.83
C ILE A 457 -32.34 -11.19 -44.66
N LYS A 458 -32.45 -12.22 -43.79
CA LYS A 458 -33.75 -12.85 -43.46
C LYS A 458 -34.70 -11.90 -42.71
N LEU A 459 -34.17 -11.02 -41.87
CA LEU A 459 -34.94 -9.97 -41.19
C LEU A 459 -35.40 -8.87 -42.16
N GLY A 460 -34.53 -8.41 -43.06
CA GLY A 460 -34.89 -7.44 -44.12
C GLY A 460 -35.91 -7.99 -45.13
N THR A 461 -35.83 -9.29 -45.47
CA THR A 461 -36.78 -9.94 -46.39
C THR A 461 -38.15 -10.15 -45.73
N LYS A 462 -38.22 -10.41 -44.43
CA LYS A 462 -39.48 -10.45 -43.66
C LYS A 462 -40.16 -9.08 -43.57
N GLU A 463 -39.38 -8.01 -43.51
CA GLU A 463 -39.89 -6.64 -43.42
C GLU A 463 -40.40 -6.12 -44.79
N SER A 464 -39.72 -6.46 -45.89
CA SER A 464 -40.23 -6.21 -47.26
C SER A 464 -41.45 -7.07 -47.61
N ARG A 465 -41.52 -8.33 -47.14
CA ARG A 465 -42.69 -9.20 -47.35
C ARG A 465 -43.92 -8.77 -46.53
N ARG A 466 -43.73 -8.08 -45.39
CA ARG A 466 -44.83 -7.47 -44.61
C ARG A 466 -45.38 -6.19 -45.22
N LYS A 467 -44.60 -5.47 -46.04
CA LYS A 467 -45.04 -4.24 -46.72
C LYS A 467 -45.76 -4.48 -48.06
N ALA A 468 -45.67 -5.67 -48.64
CA ALA A 468 -46.26 -5.99 -49.94
C ALA A 468 -47.67 -6.63 -49.90
N VAL A 469 -48.30 -6.74 -48.72
CA VAL A 469 -49.56 -7.52 -48.54
C VAL A 469 -50.81 -6.65 -48.30
N TYR A 470 -50.72 -5.32 -48.34
CA TYR A 470 -51.90 -4.45 -48.23
C TYR A 470 -51.93 -3.39 -49.34
N HIS A 471 -52.28 -3.83 -50.55
CA HIS A 471 -53.02 -3.03 -51.52
C HIS A 471 -53.57 -3.97 -52.60
N GLU A 472 -54.83 -4.37 -52.48
CA GLU A 472 -55.78 -4.51 -53.59
C GLU A 472 -57.20 -4.76 -53.03
N GLU A 473 -58.09 -3.83 -53.37
CA GLU A 473 -59.55 -3.83 -53.26
C GLU A 473 -60.18 -4.98 -54.10
N PRO A 474 -61.46 -5.40 -53.92
CA PRO A 474 -62.61 -4.50 -54.10
C PRO A 474 -63.89 -4.74 -53.25
N GLU A 475 -64.67 -3.66 -53.26
CA GLU A 475 -66.12 -3.47 -53.08
C GLU A 475 -67.04 -4.70 -53.04
N SER A 476 -67.93 -4.78 -52.04
CA SER A 476 -69.32 -4.30 -52.19
C SER A 476 -70.26 -4.68 -51.03
N MET A 477 -71.07 -3.68 -50.67
CA MET A 477 -72.43 -3.70 -50.09
C MET A 477 -72.71 -4.08 -48.62
N GLU A 478 -73.31 -3.06 -47.96
CA GLU A 478 -74.36 -3.06 -46.92
C GLU A 478 -74.04 -3.71 -45.57
N GLY A 479 -74.21 -3.09 -44.41
CA GLY A 479 -74.83 -1.82 -44.02
C GLY A 479 -75.19 -1.93 -42.53
N GLY A 480 -74.98 -0.86 -41.76
CA GLY A 480 -75.64 -0.69 -40.44
C GLY A 480 -74.75 -0.27 -39.27
N GLY A 481 -74.84 1.01 -38.89
CA GLY A 481 -75.02 1.41 -37.48
C GLY A 481 -73.85 2.03 -36.72
N GLU A 482 -73.80 3.37 -36.71
CA GLU A 482 -73.58 4.30 -35.56
C GLU A 482 -72.50 3.98 -34.49
N ASN A 483 -71.67 4.91 -33.98
CA ASN A 483 -71.76 6.36 -33.87
C ASN A 483 -70.41 6.99 -33.42
N SER A 484 -70.27 8.28 -33.73
CA SER A 484 -69.55 9.33 -32.97
C SER A 484 -68.04 9.62 -33.16
N LYS A 485 -67.80 10.53 -34.11
CA LYS A 485 -67.12 11.87 -33.99
C LYS A 485 -65.60 12.00 -33.70
N LYS A 486 -64.87 12.14 -34.82
CA LYS A 486 -63.82 13.15 -35.15
C LYS A 486 -64.29 14.58 -34.82
N SER A 487 -63.50 15.66 -34.70
CA SER A 487 -62.21 16.08 -35.26
C SER A 487 -61.81 17.40 -34.54
N LYS A 488 -60.56 17.60 -34.11
CA LYS A 488 -59.39 18.13 -34.84
C LYS A 488 -59.39 19.65 -35.12
N GLY A 489 -58.35 20.30 -34.59
CA GLY A 489 -57.73 21.54 -35.08
C GLY A 489 -58.00 22.78 -34.21
N ARG A 490 -57.10 23.76 -34.05
CA ARG A 490 -55.67 23.95 -34.37
C ARG A 490 -55.34 25.35 -33.81
N GLU A 491 -54.14 25.51 -33.25
CA GLU A 491 -53.34 26.75 -33.06
C GLU A 491 -53.86 27.92 -32.20
N GLY A 492 -52.93 28.46 -31.40
CA GLY A 492 -52.70 29.91 -31.36
C GLY A 492 -52.81 30.60 -30.00
N ALA A 493 -51.65 30.83 -29.38
CA ALA A 493 -51.20 32.05 -28.67
C ALA A 493 -52.09 32.75 -27.62
N GLY A 494 -51.46 33.18 -26.52
CA GLY A 494 -51.94 34.32 -25.75
C GLY A 494 -51.77 34.22 -24.23
N THR A 495 -50.70 34.84 -23.76
CA THR A 495 -50.49 35.36 -22.40
C THR A 495 -51.71 36.09 -21.79
N GLU A 496 -52.00 35.88 -20.51
CA GLU A 496 -52.02 36.91 -19.44
C GLU A 496 -52.90 36.56 -18.21
N LEU A 497 -52.31 36.81 -17.03
CA LEU A 497 -52.87 37.47 -15.84
C LEU A 497 -54.00 36.83 -14.99
N LYS A 498 -53.56 36.46 -13.78
CA LYS A 498 -54.00 36.95 -12.44
C LYS A 498 -55.40 36.61 -11.86
N ARG A 499 -55.27 36.09 -10.63
CA ARG A 499 -55.97 36.44 -9.37
C ARG A 499 -57.44 36.04 -9.21
N GLY A 500 -57.68 35.31 -8.13
CA GLY A 500 -58.98 35.12 -7.49
C GLY A 500 -58.80 34.47 -6.12
N ASP A 501 -58.39 35.29 -5.16
CA ASP A 501 -58.28 35.01 -3.72
C ASP A 501 -59.70 34.88 -3.11
N SER A 502 -59.93 33.95 -2.18
CA SER A 502 -60.77 34.18 -0.99
C SER A 502 -60.88 32.97 -0.06
N ARG A 503 -60.28 33.18 1.12
CA ARG A 503 -60.84 33.03 2.49
C ARG A 503 -61.50 31.69 2.87
N LYS A 504 -60.95 30.91 3.82
CA LYS A 504 -60.70 31.14 5.27
C LYS A 504 -61.96 30.93 6.11
N VAL A 505 -61.77 30.51 7.38
CA VAL A 505 -62.64 30.64 8.58
C VAL A 505 -63.34 29.30 8.99
N ILE A 506 -63.30 28.77 10.23
CA ILE A 506 -62.77 29.23 11.53
C ILE A 506 -62.71 28.08 12.57
N SER A 507 -61.65 28.11 13.38
CA SER A 507 -61.55 28.04 14.85
C SER A 507 -62.44 27.17 15.74
N SER A 508 -61.83 26.53 16.73
CA SER A 508 -61.75 27.02 18.12
C SER A 508 -60.52 26.43 18.80
#